data_AF-A0A8I1IL92-F1
#
_entry.id   AF-A0A8I1IL92-F1
#
_cell.length_a   1.000
_cell.length_b   1.000
_cell.length_c   1.000
_cell.angle_alpha   90.00
_cell.angle_beta   90.00
_cell.angle_gamma   90.00
#
_symmetry.space_group_name_H-M   'P 1'
#
loop_
_entity.id
_entity.type
_entity.pdbx_description
1 polymer ?
#
loop_
_entity_poly.entity_id
_entity_poly.type
_entity_poly.pdbx_seq_one_letter_code
_entity_poly.pdbx_strand_id
1 'polypeptide(L)'
;MTFELTLLTRADLPFQPGETAHDTIDITSHPGTDAIADGQTEPFDWMDLRCMHPAFERLIAADEVVLDAGQATLVLDYPFERPVARELHAANGRAFSRGELMKRIDETYRRTYRLETETQSAPTPDVGERGQLLNRPPSDGVVGILGHDYGDLGVSSIKVYQIDGVVWLMLDMVS
;
A
#
# COMPACT_ATOMS: atom_id res chain seq x y z
N MET A 1 -4.18 -13.84 15.54
CA MET A 1 -4.39 -13.88 14.09
C MET A 1 -3.03 -13.92 13.44
N THR A 2 -2.69 -15.02 12.77
CA THR A 2 -1.41 -15.20 12.07
C THR A 2 -1.37 -14.24 10.88
N PHE A 3 -0.23 -13.60 10.63
CA PHE A 3 -0.04 -12.76 9.46
C PHE A 3 0.54 -13.63 8.36
N GLU A 4 -0.31 -14.06 7.45
CA GLU A 4 0.06 -14.92 6.33
C GLU A 4 0.14 -14.02 5.08
N LEU A 5 1.27 -14.08 4.39
CA LEU A 5 1.46 -13.47 3.09
C LEU A 5 1.57 -14.57 2.05
N THR A 6 0.84 -14.42 0.95
CA THR A 6 0.95 -15.31 -0.20
C THR A 6 1.80 -14.63 -1.25
N LEU A 7 2.94 -15.23 -1.61
CA LEU A 7 3.71 -14.76 -2.76
C LEU A 7 2.97 -15.16 -4.04
N LEU A 8 2.87 -14.20 -4.96
CA LEU A 8 2.30 -14.41 -6.28
C LEU A 8 3.40 -14.28 -7.33
N THR A 9 3.21 -14.92 -8.47
CA THR A 9 3.82 -14.47 -9.72
C THR A 9 2.92 -13.44 -10.38
N ARG A 10 3.45 -12.61 -11.29
CA ARG A 10 2.60 -11.69 -12.08
C ARG A 10 1.56 -12.41 -12.93
N ALA A 11 1.79 -13.69 -13.27
CA ALA A 11 0.83 -14.51 -13.98
C ALA A 11 -0.32 -15.00 -13.07
N ASP A 12 -0.13 -15.00 -11.75
CA ASP A 12 -1.14 -15.38 -10.76
C ASP A 12 -2.03 -14.21 -10.33
N LEU A 13 -1.77 -13.00 -10.83
CA LEU A 13 -2.63 -11.85 -10.56
C LEU A 13 -4.02 -12.14 -11.15
N PRO A 14 -5.09 -11.96 -10.36
CA PRO A 14 -6.44 -12.34 -10.76
C PRO A 14 -7.01 -11.37 -11.81
N PHE A 15 -6.37 -10.22 -12.01
CA PHE A 15 -6.75 -9.20 -12.99
C PHE A 15 -5.64 -9.02 -14.03
N GLN A 16 -6.04 -8.77 -15.28
CA GLN A 16 -5.10 -8.49 -16.37
C GLN A 16 -4.90 -6.98 -16.58
N PRO A 17 -3.75 -6.54 -17.11
CA PRO A 17 -3.57 -5.15 -17.52
C PRO A 17 -4.69 -4.69 -18.46
N GLY A 18 -5.40 -3.63 -18.10
CA GLY A 18 -6.53 -3.08 -18.87
C GLY A 18 -7.91 -3.63 -18.49
N GLU A 19 -7.99 -4.55 -17.54
CA GLU A 19 -9.27 -4.97 -16.97
C GLU A 19 -9.93 -3.84 -16.18
N THR A 20 -11.22 -3.63 -16.41
CA THR A 20 -11.97 -2.54 -15.78
C THR A 20 -12.31 -2.92 -14.34
N ALA A 21 -11.86 -2.11 -13.39
CA ALA A 21 -12.24 -2.28 -11.99
C ALA A 21 -13.77 -2.15 -11.82
N HIS A 22 -14.33 -2.92 -10.89
CA HIS A 22 -15.74 -2.81 -10.52
C HIS A 22 -16.03 -1.46 -9.87
N ASP A 23 -15.10 -1.00 -9.03
CA ASP A 23 -15.17 0.28 -8.33
C ASP A 23 -13.75 0.85 -8.11
N THR A 24 -13.67 2.13 -7.77
CA THR A 24 -12.44 2.80 -7.36
C THR A 24 -12.69 3.59 -6.08
N ILE A 25 -11.88 3.34 -5.07
CA ILE A 25 -11.90 4.08 -3.81
C ILE A 25 -10.77 5.11 -3.86
N ASP A 26 -11.13 6.39 -4.00
CA ASP A 26 -10.16 7.47 -3.99
C ASP A 26 -9.60 7.72 -2.58
N ILE A 27 -8.29 7.95 -2.52
CA ILE A 27 -7.55 8.27 -1.29
C ILE A 27 -7.11 9.72 -1.36
N THR A 28 -7.70 10.55 -0.51
CA THR A 28 -7.38 11.98 -0.42
C THR A 28 -6.90 12.34 0.97
N SER A 29 -5.95 13.27 1.06
CA SER A 29 -5.42 13.70 2.35
C SER A 29 -5.23 15.21 2.43
N HIS A 30 -5.42 15.77 3.62
CA HIS A 30 -5.00 17.14 3.91
C HIS A 30 -3.47 17.27 3.79
N PRO A 31 -2.92 18.45 3.43
CA PRO A 31 -1.48 18.69 3.44
C PRO A 31 -0.80 18.41 4.78
N GLY A 32 0.47 18.03 4.72
CA GLY A 32 1.31 17.84 5.90
C GLY A 32 1.90 19.15 6.39
N THR A 33 2.47 19.16 7.58
CA THR A 33 3.06 20.38 8.17
C THR A 33 4.09 21.02 7.24
N ASP A 34 4.95 20.24 6.59
CA ASP A 34 5.97 20.75 5.67
C ASP A 34 5.33 21.36 4.41
N ALA A 35 4.34 20.67 3.83
CA ALA A 35 3.58 21.19 2.69
C ALA A 35 2.83 22.48 3.04
N ILE A 36 2.27 22.58 4.24
CA ILE A 36 1.63 23.80 4.76
C ILE A 36 2.67 24.92 4.92
N ALA A 37 3.86 24.61 5.43
CA ALA A 37 4.97 25.57 5.55
C ALA A 37 5.41 26.10 4.18
N ASP A 38 5.33 25.27 3.14
CA ASP A 38 5.56 25.62 1.74
C ASP A 38 4.36 26.30 1.06
N GLY A 39 3.29 26.58 1.82
CA GLY A 39 2.10 27.30 1.35
C GLY A 39 1.05 26.43 0.64
N GLN A 40 1.17 25.10 0.69
CA GLN A 40 0.18 24.18 0.13
C GLN A 40 -0.95 23.95 1.13
N THR A 41 -2.15 24.40 0.77
CA THR A 41 -3.35 24.30 1.62
C THR A 41 -4.43 23.39 1.06
N GLU A 42 -4.35 23.06 -0.24
CA GLU A 42 -5.33 22.22 -0.92
C GLU A 42 -5.08 20.74 -0.63
N PRO A 43 -6.14 19.90 -0.56
CA PRO A 43 -5.98 18.46 -0.44
C PRO A 43 -5.11 17.84 -1.54
N PHE A 44 -4.45 16.75 -1.20
CA PHE A 44 -3.77 15.88 -2.13
C PHE A 44 -4.66 14.70 -2.54
N ASP A 45 -4.60 14.32 -3.80
CA ASP A 45 -5.26 13.13 -4.37
C ASP A 45 -4.46 11.84 -4.09
N TRP A 46 -3.74 11.82 -2.97
CA TRP A 46 -2.97 10.68 -2.49
C TRP A 46 -2.63 10.82 -1.00
N MET A 47 -2.10 9.75 -0.41
CA MET A 47 -1.62 9.71 0.98
C MET A 47 -0.30 8.94 1.10
N ASP A 48 0.73 9.57 1.69
CA ASP A 48 1.99 8.92 2.08
C ASP A 48 1.76 7.77 3.06
N LEU A 49 2.36 6.60 2.80
CA LEU A 49 2.41 5.50 3.77
C LEU A 49 3.31 5.84 4.97
N ARG A 50 4.39 6.59 4.77
CA ARG A 50 5.28 7.09 5.85
C ARG A 50 4.54 7.76 6.99
N CYS A 51 3.54 8.55 6.64
CA CYS A 51 2.98 9.50 7.55
C CYS A 51 1.90 8.88 8.43
N MET A 52 1.57 7.59 8.29
CA MET A 52 0.37 7.00 8.88
C MET A 52 0.28 6.99 10.42
N HIS A 53 1.35 7.38 11.14
CA HIS A 53 1.33 7.41 12.62
C HIS A 53 1.26 8.79 13.28
N PRO A 54 1.16 9.90 12.51
CA PRO A 54 0.20 10.98 12.85
C PRO A 54 -0.79 11.39 11.72
N ALA A 55 -0.61 10.93 10.48
CA ALA A 55 -1.40 11.37 9.32
C ALA A 55 -2.73 10.64 9.12
N PHE A 56 -3.11 9.70 9.98
CA PHE A 56 -4.50 9.21 9.95
C PHE A 56 -5.51 10.35 10.09
N GLU A 57 -5.15 11.38 10.86
CA GLU A 57 -5.96 12.60 11.01
C GLU A 57 -6.03 13.42 9.71
N ARG A 58 -5.08 13.21 8.78
CA ARG A 58 -5.05 13.88 7.49
C ARG A 58 -5.88 13.16 6.43
N LEU A 59 -6.19 11.87 6.62
CA LEU A 59 -7.02 11.12 5.68
C LEU A 59 -8.44 11.71 5.68
N ILE A 60 -8.86 12.20 4.53
CA ILE A 60 -10.19 12.80 4.39
C ILE A 60 -11.24 11.69 4.46
N ALA A 61 -12.30 11.92 5.23
CA ALA A 61 -13.40 10.99 5.43
C ALA A 61 -12.94 9.58 5.89
N ALA A 62 -11.98 9.50 6.81
CA ALA A 62 -11.45 8.23 7.31
C ALA A 62 -12.53 7.25 7.84
N ASP A 63 -13.62 7.76 8.42
CA ASP A 63 -14.70 6.94 8.98
C ASP A 63 -15.78 6.53 7.96
N GLU A 64 -15.72 7.02 6.72
CA GLU A 64 -16.67 6.65 5.68
C GLU A 64 -16.49 5.18 5.29
N VAL A 65 -17.62 4.46 5.21
CA VAL A 65 -17.66 3.11 4.66
C VAL A 65 -17.49 3.17 3.15
N VAL A 66 -16.42 2.56 2.65
CA VAL A 66 -16.04 2.58 1.22
C VAL A 66 -16.05 1.20 0.58
N LEU A 67 -16.22 0.14 1.38
CA LEU A 67 -16.29 -1.22 0.88
C LEU A 67 -17.25 -2.05 1.75
N ASP A 68 -18.43 -2.38 1.23
CA ASP A 68 -19.43 -3.23 1.91
C ASP A 68 -19.09 -4.72 1.73
N ALA A 69 -17.94 -5.13 2.25
CA ALA A 69 -17.49 -6.51 2.31
C ALA A 69 -16.81 -6.79 3.66
N GLY A 70 -17.12 -7.94 4.27
CA GLY A 70 -16.48 -8.36 5.52
C GLY A 70 -15.04 -8.85 5.34
N GLN A 71 -14.67 -9.17 4.10
CA GLN A 71 -13.38 -9.73 3.71
C GLN A 71 -13.00 -9.24 2.30
N ALA A 72 -11.71 -9.00 2.08
CA ALA A 72 -11.14 -8.68 0.77
C ALA A 72 -9.69 -9.15 0.69
N THR A 73 -9.17 -9.40 -0.50
CA THR A 73 -7.77 -9.78 -0.73
C THR A 73 -7.00 -8.59 -1.29
N LEU A 74 -6.08 -8.06 -0.49
CA LEU A 74 -5.16 -7.00 -0.89
C LEU A 74 -3.99 -7.58 -1.67
N VAL A 75 -3.69 -6.99 -2.83
CA VAL A 75 -2.50 -7.26 -3.63
C VAL A 75 -1.56 -6.05 -3.54
N LEU A 76 -0.32 -6.32 -3.15
CA LEU A 76 0.78 -5.38 -3.26
C LEU A 76 1.74 -5.86 -4.35
N ASP A 77 1.76 -5.21 -5.49
CA ASP A 77 2.63 -5.55 -6.62
C ASP A 77 3.77 -4.55 -6.81
N TYR A 78 3.61 -3.32 -6.32
CA TYR A 78 4.64 -2.28 -6.36
C TYR A 78 5.17 -1.96 -4.96
N PRO A 79 6.50 -1.78 -4.77
CA PRO A 79 7.59 -1.88 -5.75
C PRO A 79 8.24 -3.28 -5.77
N PHE A 80 7.43 -4.33 -5.64
CA PHE A 80 7.93 -5.69 -5.40
C PHE A 80 8.26 -6.43 -6.70
N GLU A 81 9.33 -7.21 -6.72
CA GLU A 81 9.61 -8.13 -7.83
C GLU A 81 8.58 -9.27 -7.84
N ARG A 82 8.28 -9.81 -6.65
CA ARG A 82 7.22 -10.79 -6.41
C ARG A 82 6.05 -10.12 -5.69
N PRO A 83 4.89 -9.95 -6.36
CA PRO A 83 3.70 -9.41 -5.71
C PRO A 83 3.28 -10.26 -4.51
N VAL A 84 2.61 -9.62 -3.57
CA VAL A 84 2.13 -10.24 -2.34
C VAL A 84 0.63 -10.08 -2.24
N ALA A 85 -0.07 -11.17 -1.94
CA ALA A 85 -1.47 -11.14 -1.57
C ALA A 85 -1.65 -11.35 -0.06
N ARG A 86 -2.64 -10.66 0.50
CA ARG A 86 -3.05 -10.82 1.90
C ARG A 86 -4.55 -10.70 2.03
N GLU A 87 -5.15 -11.65 2.73
CA GLU A 87 -6.54 -11.55 3.16
C GLU A 87 -6.71 -10.52 4.28
N LEU A 88 -7.65 -9.61 4.08
CA LEU A 88 -8.06 -8.59 5.03
C LEU A 88 -9.46 -8.92 5.54
N HIS A 89 -9.70 -8.63 6.82
CA HIS A 89 -11.02 -8.74 7.43
C HIS A 89 -11.39 -7.42 8.07
N ALA A 90 -12.63 -6.99 7.83
CA ALA A 90 -13.20 -5.80 8.44
C ALA A 90 -13.30 -6.02 9.96
N ALA A 91 -12.95 -5.00 10.74
CA ALA A 91 -12.95 -5.08 12.20
C ALA A 91 -14.35 -5.36 12.76
N ASN A 92 -15.39 -4.87 12.06
CA ASN A 92 -16.79 -5.13 12.38
C ASN A 92 -17.36 -6.39 11.69
N GLY A 93 -16.55 -7.08 10.88
CA GLY A 93 -16.93 -8.29 10.13
C GLY A 93 -17.86 -8.07 8.93
N ARG A 94 -18.18 -6.82 8.56
CA ARG A 94 -19.18 -6.50 7.54
C ARG A 94 -18.68 -5.57 6.45
N ALA A 95 -17.98 -4.49 6.81
CA ALA A 95 -17.60 -3.45 5.87
C ALA A 95 -16.36 -2.71 6.34
N PHE A 96 -15.54 -2.24 5.41
CA PHE A 96 -14.35 -1.46 5.70
C PHE A 96 -14.65 0.03 5.58
N SER A 97 -14.17 0.80 6.57
CA SER A 97 -14.00 2.24 6.39
C SER A 97 -12.73 2.53 5.58
N ARG A 98 -12.65 3.73 4.99
CA ARG A 98 -11.46 4.19 4.27
C ARG A 98 -10.22 4.12 5.18
N GLY A 99 -10.39 4.56 6.42
CA GLY A 99 -9.32 4.53 7.40
C GLY A 99 -8.90 3.13 7.80
N GLU A 100 -9.86 2.19 7.91
CA GLU A 100 -9.50 0.80 8.16
C GLU A 100 -8.68 0.23 7.01
N LEU A 101 -9.10 0.40 5.75
CA LEU A 101 -8.35 -0.09 4.58
C LEU A 101 -6.93 0.45 4.55
N MET A 102 -6.76 1.77 4.70
CA MET A 102 -5.44 2.40 4.71
C MET A 102 -4.56 1.83 5.84
N LYS A 103 -5.13 1.54 7.01
CA LYS A 103 -4.38 0.96 8.13
C LYS A 103 -3.90 -0.45 7.80
N ARG A 104 -4.76 -1.24 7.17
CA ARG A 104 -4.40 -2.61 6.74
C ARG A 104 -3.34 -2.58 5.64
N ILE A 105 -3.42 -1.63 4.71
CA ILE A 105 -2.43 -1.44 3.65
C ILE A 105 -1.07 -1.10 4.26
N ASP A 106 -1.02 -0.11 5.16
CA ASP A 106 0.19 0.27 5.90
C ASP A 106 0.83 -0.91 6.63
N GLU A 107 0.03 -1.59 7.44
CA GLU A 107 0.47 -2.76 8.20
C GLU A 107 1.04 -3.84 7.29
N THR A 108 0.45 -4.02 6.11
CA THR A 108 0.91 -5.00 5.13
C THR A 108 2.25 -4.58 4.53
N TYR A 109 2.37 -3.35 4.02
CA TYR A 109 3.63 -2.83 3.48
C TYR A 109 4.77 -2.88 4.48
N ARG A 110 4.57 -2.37 5.70
CA ARG A 110 5.61 -2.36 6.76
C ARG A 110 6.11 -3.76 7.08
N ARG A 111 5.20 -4.72 7.16
CA ARG A 111 5.56 -6.12 7.45
C ARG A 111 6.27 -6.76 6.26
N THR A 112 5.86 -6.46 5.03
CA THR A 112 6.54 -6.93 3.81
C THR A 112 7.96 -6.38 3.71
N TYR A 113 8.18 -5.07 3.95
CA TYR A 113 9.52 -4.46 3.96
C TYR A 113 10.41 -5.02 5.07
N ARG A 114 9.85 -5.28 6.26
CA ARG A 114 10.57 -5.95 7.34
C ARG A 114 10.97 -7.37 6.94
N LEU A 115 10.04 -8.13 6.37
CA LEU A 115 10.30 -9.51 5.93
C LEU A 115 11.39 -9.55 4.85
N GLU A 116 11.39 -8.60 3.92
CA GLU A 116 12.48 -8.44 2.94
C GLU A 116 13.83 -8.20 3.65
N THR A 117 13.85 -7.28 4.63
CA THR A 117 15.07 -6.94 5.37
C THR A 117 15.62 -8.12 6.16
N GLU A 118 14.74 -8.97 6.71
CA GLU A 118 15.08 -10.18 7.46
C GLU A 118 15.58 -11.32 6.56
N THR A 119 15.32 -11.27 5.25
CA THR A 119 15.59 -12.37 4.32
C THR A 119 16.57 -12.04 3.19
N GLN A 120 16.89 -10.77 2.96
CA GLN A 120 17.89 -10.34 1.97
C GLN A 120 19.30 -10.85 2.34
N SER A 121 20.11 -11.12 1.33
CA SER A 121 21.47 -11.64 1.52
C SER A 121 22.47 -10.56 2.01
N ALA A 122 22.18 -9.30 1.71
CA ALA A 122 22.98 -8.14 2.09
C ALA A 122 22.09 -7.00 2.62
N PRO A 123 22.52 -6.27 3.67
CA PRO A 123 21.78 -5.11 4.15
C PRO A 123 21.60 -4.04 3.07
N THR A 124 20.39 -3.47 3.00
CA THR A 124 20.15 -2.30 2.17
C THR A 124 20.80 -1.07 2.83
N PRO A 125 21.64 -0.30 2.11
CA PRO A 125 22.29 0.88 2.66
C PRO A 125 21.28 1.97 3.01
N ASP A 126 21.54 2.71 4.08
CA ASP A 126 20.76 3.89 4.45
C ASP A 126 20.93 5.00 3.41
N VAL A 127 19.99 5.95 3.35
CA VAL A 127 19.98 7.04 2.35
C VAL A 127 21.33 7.77 2.26
N GLY A 128 21.97 8.04 3.40
CA GLY A 128 23.28 8.71 3.44
C GLY A 128 24.46 7.89 2.92
N GLU A 129 24.31 6.57 2.81
CA GLU A 129 25.36 5.63 2.40
C GLU A 129 25.26 5.24 0.92
N ARG A 130 24.19 5.65 0.24
CA ARG A 130 23.88 5.32 -1.16
C ARG A 130 24.68 6.11 -2.20
N GLY A 131 25.48 7.08 -1.76
CA GLY A 131 26.25 7.96 -2.66
C GLY A 131 25.34 8.85 -3.50
N GLN A 132 25.30 8.63 -4.82
CA GLN A 132 24.48 9.43 -5.76
C GLN A 132 23.10 8.81 -6.04
N LEU A 133 22.82 7.61 -5.52
CA LEU A 133 21.54 6.95 -5.74
C LEU A 133 20.48 7.59 -4.83
N LEU A 134 19.48 8.23 -5.43
CA LEU A 134 18.30 8.71 -4.72
C LEU A 134 17.44 7.54 -4.21
N ASN A 135 17.25 6.55 -5.08
CA ASN A 135 16.49 5.33 -4.81
C ASN A 135 17.37 4.27 -4.11
N ARG A 136 16.75 3.41 -3.28
CA ARG A 136 17.42 2.24 -2.71
C ARG A 136 17.84 1.24 -3.82
N PRO A 137 18.98 0.56 -3.68
CA PRO A 137 19.32 -0.52 -4.59
C PRO A 137 18.30 -1.67 -4.49
N PRO A 138 18.14 -2.47 -5.56
CA PRO A 138 17.33 -3.68 -5.50
C PRO A 138 17.81 -4.63 -4.40
N SER A 139 16.87 -5.30 -3.73
CA SER A 139 17.16 -6.36 -2.75
C SER A 139 16.70 -7.72 -3.26
N ASP A 140 17.30 -8.79 -2.73
CA ASP A 140 17.08 -10.18 -3.12
C ASP A 140 16.39 -11.02 -2.03
N GLY A 141 15.74 -10.36 -1.07
CA GLY A 141 14.96 -11.04 -0.04
C GLY A 141 13.71 -11.69 -0.62
N VAL A 142 12.85 -12.19 0.26
CA VAL A 142 11.72 -13.06 -0.12
C VAL A 142 10.72 -12.42 -1.08
N VAL A 143 10.60 -11.10 -1.13
CA VAL A 143 9.73 -10.41 -2.12
C VAL A 143 10.53 -9.72 -3.22
N GLY A 144 11.77 -9.32 -2.95
CA GLY A 144 12.55 -8.44 -3.82
C GLY A 144 11.94 -7.05 -3.87
N ILE A 145 12.70 -6.00 -3.51
CA ILE A 145 12.23 -4.61 -3.56
C ILE A 145 13.02 -3.84 -4.60
N LEU A 146 12.32 -3.11 -5.47
CA LEU A 146 12.91 -2.36 -6.57
C LEU A 146 12.83 -0.84 -6.32
N GLY A 147 13.95 -0.23 -5.94
CA GLY A 147 14.11 1.22 -6.02
C GLY A 147 13.55 2.04 -4.86
N HIS A 148 12.28 1.89 -4.49
CA HIS A 148 11.66 2.82 -3.53
C HIS A 148 11.76 2.32 -2.09
N ASP A 149 12.15 3.21 -1.17
CA ASP A 149 11.94 2.94 0.24
C ASP A 149 10.45 2.92 0.52
N TYR A 150 10.04 2.20 1.57
CA TYR A 150 8.67 2.29 2.09
C TYR A 150 8.30 3.74 2.41
N GLY A 151 9.35 4.51 2.74
CA GLY A 151 9.37 5.95 2.75
C GLY A 151 8.54 6.58 1.63
N ASP A 152 8.93 6.31 0.40
CA ASP A 152 8.55 7.13 -0.74
C ASP A 152 7.20 6.73 -1.34
N LEU A 153 6.51 5.78 -0.71
CA LEU A 153 5.27 5.24 -1.23
C LEU A 153 4.08 6.06 -0.76
N GLY A 154 3.24 6.47 -1.71
CA GLY A 154 1.89 6.98 -1.48
C GLY A 154 0.84 6.17 -2.22
N VAL A 155 -0.40 6.18 -1.72
CA VAL A 155 -1.56 5.55 -2.35
C VAL A 155 -2.48 6.66 -2.85
N SER A 156 -2.84 6.65 -4.14
CA SER A 156 -3.80 7.58 -4.74
C SER A 156 -5.21 7.00 -4.81
N SER A 157 -5.33 5.72 -5.17
CA SER A 157 -6.62 5.04 -5.20
C SER A 157 -6.48 3.54 -4.95
N ILE A 158 -7.61 2.90 -4.63
CA ILE A 158 -7.73 1.45 -4.52
C ILE A 158 -8.72 0.98 -5.59
N LYS A 159 -8.25 0.16 -6.53
CA LYS A 159 -9.09 -0.53 -7.51
C LYS A 159 -9.72 -1.75 -6.87
N VAL A 160 -11.05 -1.82 -6.96
CA VAL A 160 -11.84 -2.93 -6.44
C VAL A 160 -12.24 -3.81 -7.61
N TYR A 161 -11.85 -5.08 -7.56
CA TYR A 161 -12.27 -6.11 -8.51
C TYR A 161 -13.14 -7.13 -7.79
N GLN A 162 -14.17 -7.64 -8.48
CA GLN A 162 -15.00 -8.72 -7.98
C GLN A 162 -14.93 -9.89 -8.95
N ILE A 163 -14.24 -10.95 -8.54
CA ILE A 163 -13.90 -12.10 -9.39
C ILE A 163 -14.29 -13.36 -8.64
N ASP A 164 -15.18 -14.17 -9.24
CA ASP A 164 -15.69 -15.42 -8.65
C ASP A 164 -16.21 -15.28 -7.21
N GLY A 165 -16.82 -14.12 -6.89
CA GLY A 165 -17.35 -13.81 -5.56
C GLY A 165 -16.30 -13.35 -4.55
N VAL A 166 -15.03 -13.21 -4.95
CA VAL A 166 -13.93 -12.68 -4.13
C VAL A 166 -13.72 -11.20 -4.47
N VAL A 167 -13.59 -10.38 -3.45
CA VAL A 167 -13.22 -8.97 -3.58
C VAL A 167 -11.70 -8.85 -3.55
N TRP A 168 -11.12 -8.30 -4.60
CA TRP A 168 -9.68 -8.04 -4.72
C TRP A 168 -9.41 -6.54 -4.73
N LEU A 169 -8.35 -6.14 -4.03
CA LEU A 169 -7.91 -4.75 -3.92
C LEU A 169 -6.52 -4.62 -4.55
N MET A 170 -6.39 -3.74 -5.53
CA MET A 170 -5.13 -3.34 -6.13
C MET A 170 -4.91 -1.84 -5.88
N LEU A 171 -3.67 -1.44 -5.65
CA LEU A 171 -3.34 -0.06 -5.30
C LEU A 171 -2.80 0.69 -6.50
N ASP A 172 -3.33 1.89 -6.74
CA ASP A 172 -2.65 2.88 -7.58
C ASP A 172 -1.66 3.62 -6.68
N MET A 173 -0.37 3.45 -6.97
CA MET A 173 0.73 4.00 -6.17
C MET A 173 1.29 5.27 -6.80
N VAL A 174 1.73 6.20 -5.94
CA VAL A 174 2.56 7.36 -6.30
C VAL A 174 3.91 7.24 -5.59
N SER A 175 4.99 7.65 -6.24
CA SER A 175 6.36 7.55 -5.70
C SER A 175 7.34 8.52 -6.33
#